data_AF-A0ABD1Z1Q1-F1
#
_entry.id   AF-A0ABD1Z1Q1-F1
#
_cell.length_a   1.000
_cell.length_b   1.000
_cell.length_c   1.000
_cell.angle_alpha   90.00
_cell.angle_beta   90.00
_cell.angle_gamma   90.00
#
_symmetry.space_group_name_H-M   'P 1'
#
loop_
_entity.id
_entity.type
_entity.pdbx_description
1 polymer ?
#
loop_
_entity_poly.entity_id
_entity_poly.type
_entity_poly.pdbx_seq_one_letter_code
_entity_poly.pdbx_strand_id
1 'polypeptide(L)'
;MEGARFRMTNQPATLPCTATCGKTCAILWLAELHLTRPEANCLQTGCSQVNMDAAIVSRGDFLTSLEKGFLPGGNLASNARTTVTMRDFPAVGGKRGRLQVQCQAERPNSQKRFAQATDVQLEVNTTSNSSWENHTKVFEYESAANPLLKGIPVLGLNASDHRYGPSRVSTLDLSEKMDIIGYPASSPNLLASFVRICVGESLTTSATATSQAFYVIHGQGKTHTEFGDVEWKTGDLFVIPGTNTETKCTHVCYNDDKENTGGAGLYWVHDSPLLSYLGVVPTSPRFQPAFYSWELLMANMEKVRLEDGADKRNRMGILLGNSATPQTKTLSHTLWSLLNVLDGGQMQKPHRHSSTALDLAIYAPPGAYTLMGQTLDQGGNIIDPLRVDWQTGAMFVTPPGWWHSHHNESNEEAWVLPMQDAGLYTYQRTLDIRFSDEQVEMMKKNILR
;
A
#
# COMPACT_ATOMS: atom_id res chain seq x y z
N MET A 1 -27.00 -5.21 35.28
CA MET A 1 -26.13 -5.75 36.35
C MET A 1 -25.08 -6.58 35.64
N GLU A 2 -23.78 -6.34 35.65
CA GLU A 2 -22.92 -5.42 36.39
C GLU A 2 -21.83 -4.90 35.44
N GLY A 3 -21.48 -3.61 35.56
CA GLY A 3 -20.38 -3.01 34.82
C GLY A 3 -19.07 -3.19 35.58
N ALA A 4 -18.07 -3.78 34.94
CA ALA A 4 -16.71 -3.82 35.46
C ALA A 4 -16.02 -2.47 35.19
N ARG A 5 -15.96 -1.63 36.22
CA ARG A 5 -15.13 -0.42 36.27
C ARG A 5 -13.69 -0.83 36.61
N PHE A 6 -12.74 -0.64 35.71
CA PHE A 6 -11.32 -0.66 36.06
C PHE A 6 -10.90 0.71 36.59
N ARG A 7 -10.59 0.77 37.89
CA ARG A 7 -9.88 1.87 38.54
C ARG A 7 -8.40 1.78 38.17
N MET A 8 -7.85 2.81 37.54
CA MET A 8 -6.40 3.04 37.53
C MET A 8 -6.01 3.61 38.90
N THR A 9 -5.38 2.79 39.73
CA THR A 9 -4.71 3.23 40.95
C THR A 9 -3.32 3.75 40.59
N ASN A 10 -3.13 5.06 40.73
CA ASN A 10 -1.81 5.68 40.75
C ASN A 10 -1.06 5.22 42.02
N GLN A 11 -0.12 4.29 41.88
CA GLN A 11 0.95 4.09 42.84
C GLN A 11 2.29 4.15 42.10
N PRO A 12 3.23 5.01 42.54
CA PRO A 12 4.57 5.04 41.99
C PRO A 12 5.35 3.81 42.49
N ALA A 13 5.75 2.94 41.56
CA ALA A 13 6.70 1.87 41.85
C ALA A 13 8.09 2.48 42.05
N THR A 14 8.57 2.46 43.30
CA THR A 14 9.94 2.73 43.69
C THR A 14 10.83 1.54 43.31
N LEU A 15 11.74 1.72 42.35
CA LEU A 15 12.85 0.80 42.09
C LEU A 15 14.11 1.30 42.81
N PRO A 16 14.83 0.43 43.55
CA PRO A 16 16.08 0.81 44.20
C PRO A 16 17.20 0.90 43.15
N CYS A 17 17.73 2.12 42.95
CA CYS A 17 18.91 2.38 42.13
C CYS A 17 20.15 2.27 43.03
N THR A 18 20.96 1.24 42.82
CA THR A 18 22.30 1.11 43.40
C THR A 18 23.25 2.06 42.69
N ALA A 19 23.66 3.12 43.39
CA ALA A 19 24.61 4.11 42.92
C ALA A 19 26.03 3.53 42.85
N THR A 20 26.75 3.79 41.76
CA THR A 20 28.20 4.07 41.75
C THR A 20 28.56 4.86 40.50
N CYS A 21 28.54 6.19 40.61
CA CYS A 21 29.54 7.15 40.10
C CYS A 21 28.87 8.52 39.99
N GLY A 22 29.37 9.46 40.78
CA GLY A 22 28.74 10.76 41.03
C GLY A 22 28.86 11.74 39.87
N LYS A 23 27.79 12.51 39.69
CA LYS A 23 27.76 13.96 39.50
C LYS A 23 26.30 14.42 39.41
N THR A 24 25.87 15.12 40.43
CA THR A 24 24.52 15.67 40.58
C THR A 24 24.35 16.92 39.73
N CYS A 25 23.16 17.05 39.14
CA CYS A 25 22.67 18.22 38.40
C CYS A 25 22.63 19.49 39.27
N ALA A 26 22.84 20.64 38.64
CA ALA A 26 22.24 21.90 39.06
C ALA A 26 21.26 22.34 37.97
N ILE A 27 19.98 22.21 38.29
CA ILE A 27 18.86 22.89 37.63
C ILE A 27 18.85 24.32 38.17
N LEU A 28 18.78 25.33 37.30
CA LEU A 28 18.46 26.69 37.71
C LEU A 28 17.39 27.28 36.79
N TRP A 29 16.25 27.51 37.43
CA TRP A 29 15.02 28.15 36.98
C TRP A 29 15.21 29.62 36.56
N LEU A 30 14.43 30.05 35.57
CA LEU A 30 13.98 31.43 35.45
C LEU A 30 12.53 31.52 35.91
N ALA A 31 12.36 32.34 36.94
CA ALA A 31 11.22 32.63 37.80
C ALA A 31 9.82 32.72 37.15
N GLU A 32 8.88 32.01 37.79
CA GLU A 32 7.49 32.46 37.93
C GLU A 32 7.41 33.67 38.89
N LEU A 33 6.52 34.60 38.55
CA LEU A 33 5.97 35.57 39.48
C LEU A 33 5.30 34.82 40.65
N HIS A 34 5.87 34.86 41.86
CA HIS A 34 5.21 35.38 43.07
C HIS A 34 6.17 35.41 44.29
N LEU A 35 6.39 36.64 44.74
CA LEU A 35 6.86 37.14 46.04
C LEU A 35 7.15 36.13 47.18
N THR A 36 8.41 36.07 47.62
CA THR A 36 8.82 36.18 49.04
C THR A 36 10.33 36.48 49.14
N ARG A 37 10.71 37.18 50.22
CA ARG A 37 11.99 37.91 50.45
C ARG A 37 13.15 37.02 50.97
N PRO A 38 14.40 37.55 51.03
CA PRO A 38 15.66 36.81 50.81
C PRO A 38 16.47 36.51 52.08
N GLU A 39 17.45 35.60 51.98
CA GLU A 39 18.65 35.58 52.83
C GLU A 39 19.92 35.28 52.00
N ALA A 40 21.06 35.69 52.52
CA ALA A 40 22.18 36.29 51.78
C ALA A 40 23.48 35.46 51.71
N ASN A 41 24.40 35.98 50.87
CA ASN A 41 25.87 35.82 50.84
C ASN A 41 26.47 34.57 50.16
N CYS A 42 27.28 34.75 49.10
CA CYS A 42 28.69 35.12 49.20
C CYS A 42 29.31 35.43 47.82
N LEU A 43 30.14 36.48 47.76
CA LEU A 43 30.93 36.93 46.61
C LEU A 43 32.22 36.12 46.45
N GLN A 44 32.65 35.82 45.21
CA GLN A 44 34.05 36.02 44.79
C GLN A 44 34.30 35.86 43.27
N THR A 45 34.79 36.96 42.69
CA THR A 45 35.84 37.11 41.66
C THR A 45 35.81 36.31 40.33
N GLY A 46 35.52 37.05 39.25
CA GLY A 46 36.48 37.26 38.15
C GLY A 46 36.63 36.15 37.10
N CYS A 47 35.84 36.21 36.02
CA CYS A 47 36.31 35.83 34.69
C CYS A 47 35.45 36.47 33.60
N SER A 48 36.11 37.14 32.65
CA SER A 48 35.55 37.79 31.48
C SER A 48 35.33 36.77 30.36
N GLN A 49 34.09 36.29 30.20
CA GLN A 49 33.54 35.70 28.98
C GLN A 49 32.04 35.48 29.20
N VAL A 50 31.19 36.30 28.57
CA VAL A 50 29.75 36.00 28.49
C VAL A 50 29.57 35.05 27.31
N ASN A 51 29.52 33.75 27.58
CA ASN A 51 28.90 32.81 26.65
C ASN A 51 27.40 33.12 26.65
N MET A 52 26.89 33.72 25.59
CA MET A 52 25.47 33.66 25.31
C MET A 52 25.19 32.26 24.77
N ASP A 53 24.72 31.37 25.65
CA ASP A 53 24.05 30.15 25.19
C ASP A 53 22.88 30.55 24.30
N ALA A 54 22.72 29.84 23.20
CA ALA A 54 21.77 30.14 22.13
C ALA A 54 20.34 30.32 22.67
N ALA A 55 19.90 31.57 22.80
CA ALA A 55 18.53 31.90 23.12
C ALA A 55 17.68 31.80 21.84
N ILE A 56 16.69 30.92 21.84
CA ILE A 56 15.64 30.90 20.81
C ILE A 56 14.73 32.10 21.10
N VAL A 57 14.87 33.17 20.31
CA VAL A 57 14.02 34.35 20.45
C VAL A 57 12.94 34.30 19.36
N SER A 58 11.67 34.24 19.79
CA SER A 58 10.55 34.33 18.86
C SER A 58 10.46 35.75 18.28
N ARG A 59 9.91 35.89 17.06
CA ARG A 59 9.89 37.17 16.30
C ARG A 59 9.25 38.34 17.10
N GLY A 60 8.36 38.05 18.04
CA GLY A 60 7.74 39.04 18.91
C GLY A 60 8.66 39.54 20.02
N ASP A 61 9.46 38.66 20.62
CA ASP A 61 10.31 38.95 21.79
C ASP A 61 11.59 39.72 21.42
N PHE A 62 12.07 39.56 20.18
CA PHE A 62 13.28 40.24 19.70
C PHE A 62 13.07 41.76 19.54
N LEU A 63 11.87 42.19 19.12
CA LEU A 63 11.52 43.61 18.97
C LEU A 63 11.41 44.32 20.33
N THR A 64 10.85 43.64 21.34
CA THR A 64 10.70 44.15 22.71
C THR A 64 12.02 44.23 23.47
N SER A 65 12.99 43.37 23.13
CA SER A 65 14.30 43.31 23.78
C SER A 65 15.22 44.47 23.36
N LEU A 66 15.09 44.96 22.12
CA LEU A 66 15.87 46.08 21.59
C LEU A 66 15.46 47.45 22.15
N GLU A 67 14.18 47.63 22.52
CA GLU A 67 13.71 48.88 23.15
C GLU A 67 14.11 49.01 24.62
N LYS A 68 14.35 47.89 25.32
CA LYS A 68 14.63 47.89 26.77
C LYS A 68 16.10 47.72 27.13
N GLY A 69 16.97 47.44 26.16
CA GLY A 69 18.36 47.06 26.39
C GLY A 69 19.38 48.20 26.29
N PHE A 70 19.23 49.31 27.02
CA PHE A 70 20.36 50.22 27.27
C PHE A 70 20.34 50.82 28.70
N LEU A 71 21.31 50.33 29.51
CA LEU A 71 21.88 50.83 30.78
C LEU A 71 21.22 50.38 32.11
N PRO A 72 22.05 49.97 33.11
CA PRO A 72 22.65 50.96 34.01
C PRO A 72 24.15 50.76 34.25
N GLY A 73 24.93 51.83 34.08
CA GLY A 73 26.33 51.87 34.53
C GLY A 73 27.28 52.59 33.58
N GLY A 74 27.08 53.88 33.34
CA GLY A 74 28.07 54.72 32.65
C GLY A 74 27.51 56.08 32.23
N ASN A 75 28.07 57.17 32.77
CA ASN A 75 27.75 58.53 32.35
C ASN A 75 28.10 58.74 30.87
N LEU A 76 27.10 58.95 30.02
CA LEU A 76 27.26 59.45 28.66
C LEU A 76 26.30 60.62 28.44
N ALA A 77 26.86 61.72 27.96
CA ALA A 77 26.18 62.98 27.69
C ALA A 77 25.00 62.80 26.71
N SER A 78 23.97 63.62 26.93
CA SER A 78 22.78 63.77 26.10
C SER A 78 23.11 63.97 24.62
N ASN A 79 22.39 63.26 23.74
CA ASN A 79 22.26 63.43 22.27
C ASN A 79 22.94 62.37 21.36
N ALA A 80 22.64 61.09 21.56
CA ALA A 80 22.79 60.08 20.51
C ALA A 80 21.44 59.42 20.22
N ARG A 81 20.90 59.57 19.00
CA ARG A 81 19.77 58.76 18.49
C ARG A 81 20.35 57.60 17.69
N THR A 82 20.12 56.38 18.14
CA THR A 82 20.39 55.17 17.35
C THR A 82 19.11 54.82 16.59
N THR A 83 19.14 54.80 15.26
CA THR A 83 18.00 54.37 14.43
C THR A 83 18.36 53.06 13.77
N VAL A 84 17.61 51.98 14.04
CA VAL A 84 17.78 50.68 13.39
C VAL A 84 16.70 50.54 12.33
N THR A 85 17.08 50.63 11.05
CA THR A 85 16.18 50.33 9.92
C THR A 85 16.45 48.91 9.42
N MET A 86 15.50 48.00 9.61
CA MET A 86 15.52 46.69 8.94
C MET A 86 14.90 46.82 7.55
N ARG A 87 15.60 46.38 6.51
CA ARG A 87 15.01 46.18 5.17
C ARG A 87 14.99 44.69 4.85
N ASP A 88 13.79 44.24 4.49
CA ASP A 88 13.41 42.97 3.85
C ASP A 88 13.81 41.65 4.54
N PHE A 89 12.81 40.93 5.05
CA PHE A 89 12.88 39.48 5.25
C PHE A 89 12.50 38.79 3.93
N PRO A 90 13.34 37.89 3.37
CA PRO A 90 12.88 37.02 2.29
C PRO A 90 11.82 36.05 2.84
N ALA A 91 10.75 35.83 2.08
CA ALA A 91 9.73 34.85 2.39
C ALA A 91 10.37 33.46 2.59
N VAL A 92 9.91 32.77 3.62
CA VAL A 92 10.43 31.49 4.14
C VAL A 92 10.66 30.51 3.00
N GLY A 93 11.93 30.24 2.71
CA GLY A 93 12.34 29.32 1.66
C GLY A 93 13.84 29.10 1.67
N GLY A 94 14.29 28.16 2.51
CA GLY A 94 15.47 27.27 2.36
C GLY A 94 16.82 27.79 1.84
N LYS A 95 17.03 29.09 1.63
CA LYS A 95 18.30 29.64 1.15
C LYS A 95 18.91 30.53 2.23
N ARG A 96 20.21 30.32 2.49
CA ARG A 96 21.05 31.13 3.38
C ARG A 96 20.83 32.62 3.07
N GLY A 97 20.11 33.31 3.94
CA GLY A 97 19.89 34.75 3.83
C GLY A 97 20.98 35.50 4.58
N ARG A 98 21.66 36.43 3.91
CA ARG A 98 22.63 37.34 4.53
C ARG A 98 21.85 38.52 5.10
N LEU A 99 21.81 38.66 6.42
CA LEU A 99 21.22 39.85 7.06
C LEU A 99 22.33 40.88 7.28
N GLN A 100 22.30 42.00 6.55
CA GLN A 100 23.23 43.11 6.76
C GLN A 100 22.59 44.12 7.73
N VAL A 101 23.18 44.27 8.92
CA VAL A 101 22.79 45.33 9.86
C VAL A 101 23.81 46.46 9.77
N GLN A 102 23.39 47.62 9.26
CA GLN A 102 24.20 48.84 9.28
C GLN A 102 23.77 49.72 10.45
N CYS A 103 24.66 49.90 11.43
CA CYS A 103 24.50 50.93 12.46
C CYS A 103 25.31 52.17 12.05
N GLN A 104 24.63 53.28 11.77
CA GLN A 104 25.28 54.60 11.66
C GLN A 104 25.16 55.32 13.01
N ALA A 105 26.30 55.65 13.60
CA ALA A 105 26.39 56.59 14.70
C ALA A 105 27.02 57.88 14.18
N GLU A 106 26.22 58.94 14.04
CA GLU A 106 26.76 60.27 13.74
C GLU A 106 27.21 60.94 15.04
N ARG A 107 28.49 61.33 15.11
CA ARG A 107 28.99 62.31 16.08
C ARG A 107 29.42 63.57 15.34
N PRO A 108 29.10 64.77 15.84
CA PRO A 108 29.63 66.00 15.27
C PRO A 108 31.09 66.15 15.70
N ASN A 109 31.96 66.29 14.68
CA ASN A 109 33.39 66.54 14.73
C ASN A 109 34.35 65.38 15.05
N SER A 110 35.28 65.21 14.10
CA SER A 110 36.53 64.44 14.09
C SER A 110 36.47 62.94 13.74
N GLN A 111 37.13 62.64 12.60
CA GLN A 111 37.59 61.35 12.07
C GLN A 111 36.55 60.22 11.91
N LYS A 112 36.13 59.99 10.66
CA LYS A 112 35.41 58.79 10.23
C LYS A 112 36.24 57.54 10.53
N ARG A 113 35.86 56.77 11.56
CA ARG A 113 36.24 55.36 11.68
C ARG A 113 35.06 54.52 11.16
N PHE A 114 35.27 53.82 10.05
CA PHE A 114 34.35 52.78 9.62
C PHE A 114 34.51 51.60 10.59
N ALA A 115 33.46 51.29 11.36
CA ALA A 115 33.39 50.01 12.06
C ALA A 115 33.26 48.90 11.01
N GLN A 116 34.13 47.90 11.05
CA GLN A 116 34.03 46.71 10.20
C GLN A 116 32.66 46.08 10.42
N ALA A 117 31.96 45.82 9.32
CA ALA A 117 30.77 44.97 9.34
C ALA A 117 31.20 43.56 9.76
N THR A 118 30.83 43.16 10.97
CA THR A 118 30.88 41.75 11.36
C THR A 118 29.72 41.05 10.65
N ASP A 119 30.06 40.21 9.67
CA ASP A 119 29.12 39.28 9.04
C ASP A 119 28.64 38.29 10.12
N VAL A 120 27.47 38.54 10.72
CA VAL A 120 26.81 37.57 11.59
C VAL A 120 26.05 36.60 10.68
N GLN A 121 26.62 35.42 10.43
CA GLN A 121 25.87 34.33 9.82
C GLN A 121 24.92 33.76 10.88
N LEU A 122 23.64 34.09 10.78
CA LEU A 122 22.59 33.41 11.52
C LEU A 122 22.32 32.07 10.84
N GLU A 123 22.89 30.99 11.40
CA GLU A 123 22.46 29.64 11.08
C GLU A 123 21.07 29.43 11.70
N VAL A 124 20.03 29.53 10.88
CA VAL A 124 18.69 29.08 11.27
C VAL A 124 18.74 27.56 11.29
N ASN A 125 18.98 26.99 12.47
CA ASN A 125 18.81 25.56 12.70
C ASN A 125 17.32 25.22 12.54
N THR A 126 16.91 24.90 11.32
CA THR A 126 15.61 24.27 11.08
C THR A 126 15.65 22.92 11.76
N THR A 127 14.91 22.77 12.86
CA THR A 127 14.76 21.48 13.52
C THR A 127 14.06 20.50 12.58
N SER A 128 14.29 19.19 12.76
CA SER A 128 13.56 18.17 12.01
C SER A 128 12.04 18.38 12.10
N ASN A 129 11.54 18.86 13.25
CA ASN A 129 10.13 19.17 13.47
C ASN A 129 9.59 20.15 12.43
N SER A 130 10.26 21.29 12.22
CA SER A 130 9.82 22.29 11.23
C SER A 130 9.88 21.78 9.79
N SER A 131 10.80 20.85 9.49
CA SER A 131 10.84 20.19 8.18
C SER A 131 9.73 19.16 8.01
N TRP A 132 9.40 18.41 9.07
CA TRP A 132 8.39 17.35 9.04
C TRP A 132 6.97 17.91 9.04
N GLU A 133 6.74 19.03 9.72
CA GLU A 133 5.45 19.75 9.72
C GLU A 133 5.02 20.14 8.30
N ASN A 134 5.96 20.48 7.40
CA ASN A 134 5.66 20.78 5.99
C ASN A 134 5.03 19.60 5.23
N HIS A 135 5.21 18.38 5.72
CA HIS A 135 4.64 17.16 5.13
C HIS A 135 3.48 16.61 5.96
N THR A 136 3.08 17.29 7.04
CA THR A 136 1.99 16.88 7.91
C THR A 136 0.67 17.44 7.41
N LYS A 137 -0.34 16.59 7.25
CA LYS A 137 -1.71 16.98 6.93
C LYS A 137 -2.63 16.48 8.03
N VAL A 138 -3.56 17.33 8.46
CA VAL A 138 -4.60 16.98 9.43
C VAL A 138 -5.94 17.16 8.76
N PHE A 139 -6.80 16.15 8.88
CA PHE A 139 -8.13 16.15 8.30
C PHE A 139 -9.17 16.16 9.41
N GLU A 140 -10.33 16.77 9.13
CA GLU A 140 -11.51 16.62 9.97
C GLU A 140 -12.08 15.20 9.76
N TYR A 141 -12.42 14.52 10.86
CA TYR A 141 -12.74 13.10 10.86
C TYR A 141 -13.92 12.73 9.97
N GLU A 142 -15.07 13.40 10.09
CA GLU A 142 -16.28 13.03 9.35
C GLU A 142 -16.09 13.18 7.84
N SER A 143 -15.32 14.18 7.41
CA SER A 143 -14.99 14.41 6.01
C SER A 143 -13.96 13.43 5.42
N ALA A 144 -13.16 12.75 6.24
CA ALA A 144 -11.98 11.99 5.78
C ALA A 144 -11.91 10.53 6.25
N ALA A 145 -12.76 10.07 7.17
CA ALA A 145 -12.71 8.71 7.71
C ALA A 145 -13.03 7.62 6.67
N ASN A 146 -13.74 7.96 5.59
CA ASN A 146 -14.04 7.06 4.48
C ASN A 146 -13.70 7.72 3.14
N PRO A 147 -12.40 7.76 2.76
CA PRO A 147 -11.97 8.43 1.54
C PRO A 147 -12.52 7.73 0.31
N LEU A 148 -13.00 8.51 -0.65
CA LEU A 148 -13.41 8.00 -1.95
C LEU A 148 -12.17 7.79 -2.83
N LEU A 149 -11.83 6.53 -3.08
CA LEU A 149 -10.78 6.13 -4.02
C LEU A 149 -11.40 5.88 -5.40
N LYS A 150 -10.61 6.07 -6.47
CA LYS A 150 -11.04 5.66 -7.81
C LYS A 150 -11.27 4.15 -7.83
N GLY A 151 -12.41 3.75 -8.41
CA GLY A 151 -12.77 2.35 -8.54
C GLY A 151 -11.84 1.61 -9.51
N ILE A 152 -11.77 0.30 -9.35
CA ILE A 152 -11.05 -0.58 -10.27
C ILE A 152 -11.93 -0.80 -11.51
N PRO A 153 -11.46 -0.47 -12.73
CA PRO A 153 -12.29 -0.58 -13.93
C PRO A 153 -12.44 -2.02 -14.39
N VAL A 154 -13.60 -2.36 -14.96
CA VAL A 154 -13.87 -3.65 -15.59
C VAL A 154 -13.23 -3.67 -16.98
N LEU A 155 -11.96 -4.03 -17.02
CA LEU A 155 -11.15 -4.17 -18.23
C LEU A 155 -10.42 -5.52 -18.20
N GLY A 156 -9.75 -5.86 -19.29
CA GLY A 156 -9.18 -7.19 -19.46
C GLY A 156 -8.15 -7.26 -20.58
N LEU A 157 -7.52 -8.43 -20.70
CA LEU A 157 -6.65 -8.79 -21.82
C LEU A 157 -7.34 -9.82 -22.70
N ASN A 158 -7.08 -9.77 -24.00
CA ASN A 158 -7.70 -10.64 -24.98
C ASN A 158 -6.85 -11.88 -25.24
N ALA A 159 -7.47 -12.96 -25.73
CA ALA A 159 -6.74 -14.18 -26.06
C ALA A 159 -5.61 -13.95 -27.11
N SER A 160 -5.75 -12.94 -27.97
CA SER A 160 -4.71 -12.57 -28.95
C SER A 160 -3.38 -12.17 -28.31
N ASP A 161 -3.41 -11.71 -27.06
CA ASP A 161 -2.22 -11.22 -26.34
C ASP A 161 -1.25 -12.35 -25.98
N HIS A 162 -1.72 -13.59 -25.94
CA HIS A 162 -0.90 -14.78 -25.73
C HIS A 162 -0.90 -15.75 -26.93
N ARG A 163 -1.91 -15.71 -27.82
CA ARG A 163 -2.04 -16.63 -28.96
C ARG A 163 -1.23 -16.25 -30.20
N TYR A 164 -0.95 -14.96 -30.42
CA TYR A 164 -0.31 -14.52 -31.66
C TYR A 164 0.81 -13.52 -31.43
N GLY A 165 1.66 -13.36 -32.45
CA GLY A 165 2.80 -12.43 -32.44
C GLY A 165 4.07 -13.03 -31.82
N PRO A 166 5.08 -12.20 -31.54
CA PRO A 166 6.35 -12.64 -30.98
C PRO A 166 6.25 -12.96 -29.48
N SER A 167 7.29 -13.59 -28.95
CA SER A 167 7.50 -13.73 -27.50
C SER A 167 7.49 -12.38 -26.81
N ARG A 168 6.66 -12.22 -25.78
CA ARG A 168 6.50 -10.97 -25.02
C ARG A 168 5.72 -11.18 -23.73
N VAL A 169 5.75 -10.16 -22.87
CA VAL A 169 4.80 -10.00 -21.78
C VAL A 169 3.80 -8.91 -22.16
N SER A 170 2.51 -9.21 -22.06
CA SER A 170 1.40 -8.27 -22.26
C SER A 170 0.74 -8.03 -20.90
N THR A 171 0.88 -6.85 -20.34
CA THR A 171 0.46 -6.53 -18.96
C THR A 171 -0.82 -5.71 -18.93
N LEU A 172 -1.75 -6.06 -18.04
CA LEU A 172 -2.94 -5.27 -17.76
C LEU A 172 -2.59 -4.17 -16.74
N ASP A 173 -1.98 -3.09 -17.21
CA ASP A 173 -1.70 -1.94 -16.33
C ASP A 173 -2.90 -0.98 -16.29
N LEU A 174 -3.52 -0.88 -15.11
CA LEU A 174 -4.66 -0.02 -14.79
C LEU A 174 -4.28 1.06 -13.77
N SER A 175 -3.00 1.22 -13.45
CA SER A 175 -2.49 2.14 -12.43
C SER A 175 -2.99 3.58 -12.60
N GLU A 176 -2.87 4.13 -13.81
CA GLU A 176 -3.37 5.49 -14.14
C GLU A 176 -4.89 5.63 -13.92
N LYS A 177 -5.67 4.58 -14.18
CA LYS A 177 -7.14 4.59 -13.98
C LYS A 177 -7.51 4.55 -12.50
N MET A 178 -6.60 4.10 -11.63
CA MET A 178 -6.78 4.00 -10.18
C MET A 178 -6.04 5.10 -9.39
N ASP A 179 -5.43 6.08 -10.07
CA ASP A 179 -4.54 7.09 -9.47
C ASP A 179 -3.35 6.49 -8.68
N ILE A 180 -2.85 5.33 -9.12
CA ILE A 180 -1.62 4.74 -8.60
C ILE A 180 -0.44 5.26 -9.43
N ILE A 181 0.56 5.83 -8.76
CA ILE A 181 1.71 6.47 -9.42
C ILE A 181 2.99 5.69 -9.09
N GLY A 182 3.78 5.41 -10.13
CA GLY A 182 5.15 4.92 -10.00
C GLY A 182 5.34 3.42 -10.20
N TYR A 183 4.27 2.64 -10.33
CA TYR A 183 4.33 1.20 -10.61
C TYR A 183 3.06 0.68 -11.30
N PRO A 184 3.17 -0.37 -12.14
CA PRO A 184 2.01 -0.95 -12.83
C PRO A 184 1.13 -1.74 -11.86
N ALA A 185 -0.19 -1.72 -12.09
CA ALA A 185 -1.15 -2.40 -11.22
C ALA A 185 -2.45 -2.76 -11.98
N SER A 186 -2.88 -4.03 -11.92
CA SER A 186 -4.22 -4.44 -12.39
C SER A 186 -5.28 -4.25 -11.31
N SER A 187 -4.87 -4.35 -10.05
CA SER A 187 -5.58 -3.93 -8.86
C SER A 187 -4.57 -3.35 -7.86
N PRO A 188 -5.00 -2.70 -6.76
CA PRO A 188 -4.06 -2.16 -5.78
C PRO A 188 -3.04 -3.18 -5.25
N ASN A 189 -3.41 -4.46 -5.21
CA ASN A 189 -2.57 -5.52 -4.67
C ASN A 189 -1.95 -6.43 -5.73
N LEU A 190 -2.51 -6.51 -6.95
CA LEU A 190 -2.14 -7.53 -7.94
C LEU A 190 -1.83 -6.94 -9.32
N LEU A 191 -0.89 -7.58 -10.01
CA LEU A 191 -0.61 -7.35 -11.42
C LEU A 191 -0.84 -8.64 -12.21
N ALA A 192 -1.63 -8.57 -13.27
CA ALA A 192 -1.88 -9.64 -14.21
C ALA A 192 -1.21 -9.35 -15.56
N SER A 193 -0.60 -10.39 -16.12
CA SER A 193 0.00 -10.35 -17.45
C SER A 193 -0.23 -11.67 -18.18
N PHE A 194 -0.21 -11.61 -19.50
CA PHE A 194 0.03 -12.77 -20.34
C PHE A 194 1.49 -12.84 -20.77
N VAL A 195 2.05 -14.05 -20.76
CA VAL A 195 3.41 -14.33 -21.20
C VAL A 195 3.31 -15.24 -22.42
N ARG A 196 3.69 -14.72 -23.58
CA ARG A 196 3.80 -15.51 -24.82
C ARG A 196 5.25 -15.91 -25.06
N ILE A 197 5.45 -17.17 -25.39
CA ILE A 197 6.78 -17.73 -25.68
C ILE A 197 6.68 -18.56 -26.96
N CYS A 198 7.27 -18.10 -28.06
CA CYS A 198 7.32 -18.86 -29.30
C CYS A 198 8.08 -20.18 -29.11
N VAL A 199 7.70 -21.21 -29.87
CA VAL A 199 8.33 -22.54 -29.80
C VAL A 199 9.84 -22.42 -30.05
N GLY A 200 10.64 -23.04 -29.19
CA GLY A 200 12.10 -23.01 -29.25
C GLY A 200 12.74 -21.75 -28.65
N GLU A 201 11.94 -20.75 -28.24
CA GLU A 201 12.43 -19.55 -27.59
C GLU A 201 12.34 -19.62 -26.05
N SER A 202 12.99 -18.67 -25.40
CA SER A 202 12.92 -18.44 -23.97
C SER A 202 12.58 -17.00 -23.64
N LEU A 203 11.81 -16.79 -22.57
CA LEU A 203 11.49 -15.46 -22.05
C LEU A 203 11.62 -15.45 -20.53
N THR A 204 12.29 -14.44 -19.98
CA THR A 204 12.44 -14.27 -18.54
C THR A 204 11.41 -13.28 -18.00
N THR A 205 10.60 -13.71 -17.03
CA THR A 205 9.78 -12.84 -16.19
C THR A 205 10.49 -12.59 -14.87
N SER A 206 10.11 -11.49 -14.22
CA SER A 206 10.79 -11.02 -13.03
C SER A 206 9.88 -10.09 -12.24
N ALA A 207 9.75 -10.34 -10.93
CA ALA A 207 8.94 -9.49 -10.06
C ALA A 207 9.53 -9.40 -8.65
N THR A 208 9.45 -8.21 -8.06
CA THR A 208 9.61 -8.03 -6.61
C THR A 208 8.26 -8.29 -5.97
N ALA A 209 7.99 -9.56 -5.69
CA ALA A 209 6.69 -10.06 -5.22
C ALA A 209 6.92 -11.10 -4.11
N THR A 210 5.98 -11.26 -3.17
CA THR A 210 6.03 -12.38 -2.22
C THR A 210 5.41 -13.66 -2.77
N SER A 211 4.56 -13.54 -3.80
CA SER A 211 3.88 -14.65 -4.46
C SER A 211 3.76 -14.38 -5.95
N GLN A 212 4.09 -15.38 -6.77
CA GLN A 212 3.81 -15.36 -8.22
C GLN A 212 3.12 -16.66 -8.61
N ALA A 213 2.01 -16.57 -9.33
CA ALA A 213 1.27 -17.69 -9.87
C ALA A 213 1.30 -17.67 -11.39
N PHE A 214 1.46 -18.85 -11.99
CA PHE A 214 1.46 -19.06 -13.43
C PHE A 214 0.46 -20.17 -13.76
N TYR A 215 -0.49 -19.89 -14.64
CA TYR A 215 -1.36 -20.90 -15.25
C TYR A 215 -1.02 -21.05 -16.73
N VAL A 216 -0.83 -22.28 -17.21
CA VAL A 216 -0.49 -22.54 -18.61
C VAL A 216 -1.79 -22.62 -19.43
N ILE A 217 -2.04 -21.59 -20.23
CA ILE A 217 -3.24 -21.49 -21.08
C ILE A 217 -3.14 -22.45 -22.26
N HIS A 218 -1.95 -22.55 -22.86
CA HIS A 218 -1.63 -23.52 -23.92
C HIS A 218 -0.11 -23.72 -24.06
N GLY A 219 0.29 -24.79 -24.74
CA GLY A 219 1.68 -25.16 -24.99
C GLY A 219 2.30 -26.05 -23.91
N GLN A 220 3.54 -26.48 -24.17
CA GLN A 220 4.37 -27.28 -23.27
C GLN A 220 5.77 -26.70 -23.17
N GLY A 221 6.36 -26.77 -21.98
CA GLY A 221 7.66 -26.17 -21.73
C GLY A 221 8.19 -26.40 -20.34
N LYS A 222 9.11 -25.53 -19.95
CA LYS A 222 9.80 -25.58 -18.67
C LYS A 222 10.09 -24.17 -18.17
N THR A 223 9.97 -23.96 -16.87
CA THR A 223 10.42 -22.75 -16.18
C THR A 223 11.61 -23.09 -15.31
N HIS A 224 12.73 -22.41 -15.51
CA HIS A 224 13.87 -22.45 -14.60
C HIS A 224 13.71 -21.36 -13.53
N THR A 225 13.80 -21.77 -12.27
CA THR A 225 13.71 -20.88 -11.09
C THR A 225 14.86 -21.16 -10.13
N GLU A 226 15.06 -20.29 -9.15
CA GLU A 226 16.03 -20.55 -8.08
C GLU A 226 15.63 -21.71 -7.13
N PHE A 227 14.36 -22.10 -7.15
CA PHE A 227 13.84 -23.23 -6.37
C PHE A 227 13.92 -24.56 -7.11
N GLY A 228 14.51 -24.56 -8.31
CA GLY A 228 14.53 -25.68 -9.23
C GLY A 228 13.60 -25.48 -10.41
N ASP A 229 13.54 -26.53 -11.21
CA ASP A 229 12.88 -26.50 -12.50
C ASP A 229 11.46 -27.05 -12.42
N VAL A 230 10.55 -26.41 -13.16
CA VAL A 230 9.15 -26.84 -13.28
C VAL A 230 8.87 -27.11 -14.75
N GLU A 231 8.62 -28.37 -15.09
CA GLU A 231 8.06 -28.74 -16.39
C GLU A 231 6.54 -28.57 -16.35
N TRP A 232 5.98 -28.04 -17.44
CA TRP A 232 4.58 -27.68 -17.48
C TRP A 232 3.98 -27.90 -18.87
N LYS A 233 2.67 -28.08 -18.92
CA LYS A 233 1.85 -28.20 -20.13
C LYS A 233 0.50 -27.51 -19.93
N THR A 234 -0.28 -27.35 -21.00
CA THR A 234 -1.65 -26.81 -20.98
C THR A 234 -2.45 -27.34 -19.78
N GLY A 235 -3.03 -26.40 -19.02
CA GLY A 235 -3.88 -26.69 -17.87
C GLY A 235 -3.16 -26.76 -16.52
N ASP A 236 -1.82 -26.84 -16.52
CA ASP A 236 -1.06 -26.84 -15.27
C ASP A 236 -1.01 -25.45 -14.62
N LEU A 237 -0.90 -25.44 -13.30
CA LEU A 237 -0.68 -24.23 -12.50
C LEU A 237 0.52 -24.42 -11.57
N PHE A 238 1.35 -23.40 -11.44
CA PHE A 238 2.41 -23.39 -10.44
C PHE A 238 2.52 -22.05 -9.73
N VAL A 239 2.89 -22.10 -8.46
CA VAL A 239 3.04 -20.92 -7.59
C VAL A 239 4.41 -20.95 -6.96
N ILE A 240 5.13 -19.85 -7.08
CA ILE A 240 6.47 -19.69 -6.52
C ILE A 240 6.45 -18.58 -5.46
N PRO A 241 7.19 -18.76 -4.36
CA PRO A 241 7.36 -17.73 -3.36
C PRO A 241 8.37 -16.68 -3.81
N GLY A 242 8.27 -15.48 -3.24
CA GLY A 242 9.29 -14.45 -3.37
C GLY A 242 10.58 -14.78 -2.63
N THR A 243 11.68 -14.19 -3.08
CA THR A 243 13.01 -14.27 -2.46
C THR A 243 13.49 -12.92 -1.96
N ASN A 244 14.72 -12.87 -1.45
CA ASN A 244 15.28 -11.68 -0.79
C ASN A 244 15.54 -10.52 -1.76
N THR A 245 15.26 -10.73 -3.04
CA THR A 245 15.40 -9.81 -4.16
C THR A 245 14.26 -10.06 -5.15
N GLU A 246 14.33 -9.42 -6.29
CA GLU A 246 13.51 -9.75 -7.45
C GLU A 246 13.64 -11.23 -7.84
N THR A 247 12.52 -11.94 -7.94
CA THR A 247 12.49 -13.38 -8.25
C THR A 247 12.29 -13.58 -9.75
N LYS A 248 13.31 -14.14 -10.41
CA LYS A 248 13.34 -14.37 -11.86
C LYS A 248 12.86 -15.77 -12.23
N CYS A 249 12.12 -15.86 -13.32
CA CYS A 249 11.67 -17.11 -13.93
C CYS A 249 11.97 -17.12 -15.41
N THR A 250 12.79 -18.06 -15.87
CA THR A 250 13.08 -18.20 -17.31
C THR A 250 12.26 -19.32 -17.89
N HIS A 251 11.29 -18.96 -18.71
CA HIS A 251 10.35 -19.88 -19.35
C HIS A 251 10.85 -20.26 -20.74
N VAL A 252 10.78 -21.52 -21.09
CA VAL A 252 11.14 -22.06 -22.41
C VAL A 252 9.94 -22.83 -22.95
N CYS A 253 9.55 -22.55 -24.20
CA CYS A 253 8.51 -23.32 -24.88
C CYS A 253 9.15 -24.41 -25.75
N TYR A 254 8.74 -25.66 -25.55
CA TYR A 254 9.22 -26.80 -26.31
C TYR A 254 8.33 -27.14 -27.50
N ASN A 255 7.01 -27.10 -27.32
CA ASN A 255 6.02 -27.33 -28.37
C ASN A 255 4.66 -26.71 -28.00
N ASP A 256 3.76 -26.66 -28.97
CA ASP A 256 2.37 -26.21 -28.84
C ASP A 256 1.46 -27.07 -29.74
N ASP A 257 1.74 -28.37 -29.79
CA ASP A 257 1.19 -29.28 -30.81
C ASP A 257 -0.33 -29.42 -30.74
N LYS A 258 -0.92 -29.19 -29.56
CA LYS A 258 -2.37 -29.29 -29.35
C LYS A 258 -3.12 -28.08 -29.89
N GLU A 259 -2.65 -26.87 -29.62
CA GLU A 259 -3.35 -25.64 -29.99
C GLU A 259 -2.84 -25.00 -31.29
N ASN A 260 -1.64 -25.36 -31.75
CA ASN A 260 -1.01 -24.94 -33.00
C ASN A 260 -1.00 -23.42 -33.22
N THR A 261 -0.65 -22.68 -32.16
CA THR A 261 -0.52 -21.20 -32.16
C THR A 261 0.92 -20.73 -32.38
N GLY A 262 1.87 -21.65 -32.48
CA GLY A 262 3.30 -21.36 -32.66
C GLY A 262 4.04 -20.93 -31.38
N GLY A 263 3.45 -21.12 -30.21
CA GLY A 263 4.08 -20.81 -28.92
C GLY A 263 3.21 -21.18 -27.72
N ALA A 264 3.75 -21.09 -26.52
CA ALA A 264 3.00 -21.22 -25.28
C ALA A 264 2.45 -19.87 -24.81
N GLY A 265 1.33 -19.92 -24.10
CA GLY A 265 0.70 -18.78 -23.43
C GLY A 265 0.51 -19.07 -21.95
N LEU A 266 1.08 -18.24 -21.08
CA LEU A 266 0.93 -18.36 -19.62
C LEU A 266 0.19 -17.13 -19.08
N TYR A 267 -0.71 -17.36 -18.13
CA TYR A 267 -1.32 -16.32 -17.31
C TYR A 267 -0.53 -16.14 -16.04
N TRP A 268 0.08 -14.97 -15.85
CA TRP A 268 0.98 -14.65 -14.76
C TRP A 268 0.37 -13.58 -13.86
N VAL A 269 0.21 -13.90 -12.57
CA VAL A 269 -0.32 -12.98 -11.56
C VAL A 269 0.58 -12.94 -10.34
N HIS A 270 0.89 -11.74 -9.84
CA HIS A 270 1.73 -11.54 -8.66
C HIS A 270 1.33 -10.31 -7.85
N ASP A 271 1.85 -10.24 -6.62
CA ASP A 271 1.48 -9.21 -5.62
C ASP A 271 2.45 -8.03 -5.51
N SER A 272 3.31 -7.81 -6.51
CA SER A 272 4.27 -6.70 -6.50
C SER A 272 3.65 -5.30 -6.36
N PRO A 273 2.40 -5.00 -6.82
CA PRO A 273 1.80 -3.70 -6.56
C PRO A 273 1.59 -3.43 -5.07
N LEU A 274 1.22 -4.45 -4.28
CA LEU A 274 1.14 -4.32 -2.82
C LEU A 274 2.50 -4.01 -2.21
N LEU A 275 3.57 -4.69 -2.65
CA LEU A 275 4.92 -4.44 -2.14
C LEU A 275 5.40 -3.03 -2.48
N SER A 276 5.08 -2.56 -3.68
CA SER A 276 5.41 -1.21 -4.15
C SER A 276 4.67 -0.15 -3.33
N TYR A 277 3.38 -0.37 -3.03
CA TYR A 277 2.59 0.49 -2.15
C TYR A 277 3.19 0.58 -0.74
N LEU A 278 3.62 -0.56 -0.19
CA LEU A 278 4.20 -0.63 1.15
C LEU A 278 5.66 -0.13 1.22
N GLY A 279 6.35 -0.03 0.07
CA GLY A 279 7.77 0.28 0.00
C GLY A 279 8.67 -0.83 0.57
N VAL A 280 8.28 -2.10 0.41
CA VAL A 280 8.99 -3.26 0.97
C VAL A 280 9.45 -4.23 -0.11
N VAL A 281 10.45 -5.05 0.23
CA VAL A 281 10.88 -6.21 -0.56
C VAL A 281 10.71 -7.47 0.28
N PRO A 282 10.48 -8.65 -0.32
CA PRO A 282 10.47 -9.88 0.45
C PRO A 282 11.86 -10.13 1.03
N THR A 283 11.93 -10.70 2.23
CA THR A 283 13.20 -11.04 2.91
C THR A 283 13.36 -12.53 3.16
N SER A 284 12.31 -13.31 2.89
CA SER A 284 12.32 -14.77 2.96
C SER A 284 11.07 -15.38 2.30
N PRO A 285 11.17 -16.60 1.75
CA PRO A 285 10.01 -17.34 1.26
C PRO A 285 8.98 -17.59 2.37
N ARG A 286 7.69 -17.41 2.06
CA ARG A 286 6.57 -17.65 3.00
C ARG A 286 5.90 -19.02 2.85
N PHE A 287 6.25 -19.74 1.79
CA PHE A 287 5.75 -21.08 1.46
C PHE A 287 6.78 -21.77 0.55
N GLN A 288 6.64 -23.09 0.35
CA GLN A 288 7.41 -23.83 -0.66
C GLN A 288 6.71 -23.75 -2.03
N PRO A 289 7.43 -23.79 -3.16
CA PRO A 289 6.80 -23.85 -4.48
C PRO A 289 5.71 -24.94 -4.55
N ALA A 290 4.61 -24.63 -5.20
CA ALA A 290 3.48 -25.54 -5.36
C ALA A 290 3.16 -25.76 -6.84
N PHE A 291 2.82 -27.00 -7.19
CA PHE A 291 2.47 -27.41 -8.54
C PHE A 291 1.13 -28.15 -8.52
N TYR A 292 0.23 -27.76 -9.40
CA TYR A 292 -1.09 -28.33 -9.58
C TYR A 292 -1.19 -28.78 -11.03
N SER A 293 -0.93 -30.08 -11.27
CA SER A 293 -1.05 -30.63 -12.61
C SER A 293 -2.50 -30.63 -13.07
N TRP A 294 -2.73 -30.52 -14.37
CA TRP A 294 -4.05 -30.69 -14.96
C TRP A 294 -4.71 -32.00 -14.50
N GLU A 295 -3.95 -33.09 -14.42
CA GLU A 295 -4.46 -34.38 -13.93
C GLU A 295 -4.94 -34.32 -12.49
N LEU A 296 -4.20 -33.64 -11.59
CA LEU A 296 -4.61 -33.46 -10.20
C LEU A 296 -5.89 -32.63 -10.12
N LEU A 297 -5.97 -31.55 -10.89
CA LEU A 297 -7.13 -30.66 -10.92
C LEU A 297 -8.37 -31.41 -11.41
N MET A 298 -8.27 -32.13 -12.54
CA MET A 298 -9.38 -32.90 -13.09
C MET A 298 -9.80 -34.05 -12.18
N ALA A 299 -8.86 -34.78 -11.58
CA ALA A 299 -9.19 -35.86 -10.66
C ALA A 299 -9.95 -35.38 -9.43
N ASN A 300 -9.65 -34.18 -8.90
CA ASN A 300 -10.40 -33.62 -7.78
C ASN A 300 -11.73 -33.00 -8.23
N MET A 301 -11.80 -32.42 -9.43
CA MET A 301 -13.07 -31.97 -9.99
C MET A 301 -14.05 -33.13 -10.13
N GLU A 302 -13.59 -34.27 -10.64
CA GLU A 302 -14.42 -35.46 -10.81
C GLU A 302 -14.92 -36.00 -9.46
N LYS A 303 -14.08 -35.99 -8.41
CA LYS A 303 -14.54 -36.34 -7.06
C LYS A 303 -15.68 -35.44 -6.60
N VAL A 304 -15.56 -34.12 -6.80
CA VAL A 304 -16.59 -33.16 -6.41
C VAL A 304 -17.89 -33.37 -7.19
N ARG A 305 -17.81 -33.75 -8.48
CA ARG A 305 -18.98 -34.10 -9.30
C ARG A 305 -19.73 -35.33 -8.80
N LEU A 306 -19.00 -36.29 -8.23
CA LEU A 306 -19.54 -37.56 -7.72
C LEU A 306 -20.01 -37.47 -6.26
N GLU A 307 -19.86 -36.32 -5.59
CA GLU A 307 -20.35 -36.13 -4.22
C GLU A 307 -21.89 -36.02 -4.17
N ASP A 308 -22.48 -36.60 -3.12
CA ASP A 308 -23.93 -36.50 -2.89
C ASP A 308 -24.37 -35.03 -2.80
N GLY A 309 -25.37 -34.66 -3.61
CA GLY A 309 -25.91 -33.31 -3.68
C GLY A 309 -25.06 -32.31 -4.48
N ALA A 310 -24.08 -32.77 -5.26
CA ALA A 310 -23.33 -31.92 -6.20
C ALA A 310 -24.26 -31.15 -7.16
N ASP A 311 -25.31 -31.80 -7.65
CA ASP A 311 -26.36 -31.25 -8.51
C ASP A 311 -27.13 -30.06 -7.91
N LYS A 312 -27.10 -29.92 -6.57
CA LYS A 312 -27.79 -28.85 -5.83
C LYS A 312 -26.89 -27.68 -5.47
N ARG A 313 -25.59 -27.77 -5.76
CA ARG A 313 -24.64 -26.70 -5.42
C ARG A 313 -24.78 -25.57 -6.42
N ASN A 314 -24.82 -24.33 -5.92
CA ASN A 314 -24.78 -23.14 -6.76
C ASN A 314 -23.46 -22.99 -7.54
N ARG A 315 -22.41 -23.72 -7.14
CA ARG A 315 -21.08 -23.65 -7.73
C ARG A 315 -20.43 -25.03 -7.75
N MET A 316 -19.93 -25.41 -8.92
CA MET A 316 -19.07 -26.59 -9.12
C MET A 316 -17.63 -26.12 -9.28
N GLY A 317 -16.79 -26.39 -8.28
CA GLY A 317 -15.40 -25.93 -8.32
C GLY A 317 -14.54 -26.50 -7.20
N ILE A 318 -13.22 -26.40 -7.38
CA ILE A 318 -12.22 -26.78 -6.38
C ILE A 318 -11.37 -25.58 -5.99
N LEU A 319 -11.24 -25.34 -4.69
CA LEU A 319 -10.31 -24.33 -4.16
C LEU A 319 -8.87 -24.84 -4.30
N LEU A 320 -7.97 -23.98 -4.75
CA LEU A 320 -6.56 -24.31 -4.88
C LEU A 320 -5.79 -23.80 -3.66
N GLY A 321 -5.41 -24.74 -2.79
CA GLY A 321 -4.77 -24.45 -1.50
C GLY A 321 -3.29 -24.84 -1.45
N ASN A 322 -2.50 -24.15 -0.63
CA ASN A 322 -1.13 -24.51 -0.29
C ASN A 322 -1.05 -25.06 1.15
N SER A 323 -0.15 -26.01 1.39
CA SER A 323 0.05 -26.61 2.72
C SER A 323 0.51 -25.58 3.78
N ALA A 324 1.13 -24.48 3.35
CA ALA A 324 1.52 -23.35 4.20
C ALA A 324 0.32 -22.49 4.65
N THR A 325 -0.86 -22.65 4.04
CA THR A 325 -2.05 -21.81 4.27
C THR A 325 -3.30 -22.62 4.64
N PRO A 326 -3.23 -23.49 5.68
CA PRO A 326 -4.36 -24.34 6.05
C PRO A 326 -5.56 -23.54 6.59
N GLN A 327 -5.31 -22.38 7.20
CA GLN A 327 -6.38 -21.53 7.76
C GLN A 327 -7.12 -20.74 6.68
N THR A 328 -6.41 -20.17 5.72
CA THR A 328 -6.99 -19.31 4.68
C THR A 328 -7.44 -20.10 3.46
N LYS A 329 -6.94 -21.33 3.24
CA LYS A 329 -7.25 -22.20 2.09
C LYS A 329 -6.95 -21.53 0.74
N THR A 330 -5.80 -20.88 0.65
CA THR A 330 -5.38 -20.03 -0.47
C THR A 330 -4.15 -20.61 -1.20
N LEU A 331 -3.83 -20.13 -2.40
CA LEU A 331 -2.62 -20.53 -3.15
C LEU A 331 -1.33 -20.09 -2.46
N SER A 332 -1.39 -18.92 -1.82
CA SER A 332 -0.33 -18.38 -0.99
C SER A 332 -0.95 -17.51 0.10
N HIS A 333 -0.13 -16.87 0.92
CA HIS A 333 -0.61 -15.93 1.93
C HIS A 333 -1.29 -14.66 1.35
N THR A 334 -1.13 -14.40 0.06
CA THR A 334 -1.77 -13.27 -0.66
C THR A 334 -2.74 -13.75 -1.73
N LEU A 335 -2.33 -14.70 -2.58
CA LEU A 335 -3.09 -15.17 -3.73
C LEU A 335 -4.09 -16.25 -3.36
N TRP A 336 -5.30 -16.13 -3.89
CA TRP A 336 -6.36 -17.14 -3.83
C TRP A 336 -6.80 -17.49 -5.25
N SER A 337 -7.15 -18.76 -5.46
CA SER A 337 -7.74 -19.20 -6.71
C SER A 337 -8.63 -20.41 -6.50
N LEU A 338 -9.55 -20.60 -7.43
CA LEU A 338 -10.30 -21.83 -7.59
C LEU A 338 -10.38 -22.17 -9.09
N LEU A 339 -10.58 -23.44 -9.38
CA LEU A 339 -10.98 -23.88 -10.71
C LEU A 339 -12.50 -24.08 -10.68
N ASN A 340 -13.22 -23.30 -11.49
CA ASN A 340 -14.68 -23.28 -11.53
C ASN A 340 -15.20 -23.88 -12.84
N VAL A 341 -16.32 -24.60 -12.75
CA VAL A 341 -17.08 -25.08 -13.89
C VAL A 341 -18.50 -24.54 -13.83
N LEU A 342 -19.01 -24.12 -14.98
CA LEU A 342 -20.42 -23.88 -15.22
C LEU A 342 -20.90 -24.85 -16.29
N ASP A 343 -21.77 -25.78 -15.93
CA ASP A 343 -22.41 -26.65 -16.91
C ASP A 343 -23.32 -25.84 -17.86
N GLY A 344 -23.68 -26.44 -19.00
CA GLY A 344 -24.60 -25.83 -19.94
C GLY A 344 -25.97 -25.52 -19.30
N GLY A 345 -26.49 -24.31 -19.56
CA GLY A 345 -27.74 -23.81 -19.01
C GLY A 345 -27.67 -23.36 -17.54
N GLN A 346 -26.50 -23.38 -16.90
CA GLN A 346 -26.35 -23.00 -15.51
C GLN A 346 -26.11 -21.51 -15.31
N MET A 347 -26.56 -21.03 -14.15
CA MET A 347 -26.30 -19.69 -13.65
C MET A 347 -25.81 -19.80 -12.21
N GLN A 348 -24.62 -19.25 -11.95
CA GLN A 348 -24.10 -19.06 -10.60
C GLN A 348 -24.62 -17.73 -10.08
N LYS A 349 -25.47 -17.80 -9.06
CA LYS A 349 -26.21 -16.64 -8.53
C LYS A 349 -25.31 -15.48 -8.08
N PRO A 350 -25.85 -14.24 -8.05
CA PRO A 350 -25.11 -13.07 -7.62
C PRO A 350 -24.50 -13.23 -6.22
N HIS A 351 -23.21 -12.89 -6.12
CA HIS A 351 -22.48 -12.81 -4.86
C HIS A 351 -21.47 -11.66 -4.93
N ARG A 352 -20.97 -11.21 -3.78
CA ARG A 352 -19.93 -10.17 -3.69
C ARG A 352 -18.93 -10.53 -2.62
N HIS A 353 -17.72 -9.97 -2.73
CA HIS A 353 -16.65 -10.07 -1.74
C HIS A 353 -15.73 -8.85 -1.86
N SER A 354 -14.97 -8.55 -0.81
CA SER A 354 -14.05 -7.39 -0.76
C SER A 354 -12.80 -7.56 -1.61
N SER A 355 -12.47 -8.77 -2.02
CA SER A 355 -11.31 -9.05 -2.86
C SER A 355 -11.59 -8.71 -4.33
N THR A 356 -10.56 -8.26 -5.06
CA THR A 356 -10.63 -8.09 -6.52
C THR A 356 -10.40 -9.44 -7.19
N ALA A 357 -11.17 -9.76 -8.23
CA ALA A 357 -10.91 -10.94 -9.04
C ALA A 357 -10.37 -10.59 -10.42
N LEU A 358 -9.29 -11.29 -10.80
CA LEU A 358 -8.69 -11.26 -12.12
C LEU A 358 -9.05 -12.60 -12.78
N ASP A 359 -10.23 -12.64 -13.40
CA ASP A 359 -10.90 -13.84 -13.89
C ASP A 359 -10.36 -14.25 -15.26
N LEU A 360 -9.70 -15.41 -15.34
CA LEU A 360 -9.32 -16.03 -16.62
C LEU A 360 -10.43 -16.96 -17.11
N ALA A 361 -11.05 -16.66 -18.25
CA ALA A 361 -11.96 -17.59 -18.92
C ALA A 361 -11.13 -18.66 -19.65
N ILE A 362 -10.78 -19.76 -18.95
CA ILE A 362 -10.00 -20.87 -19.51
C ILE A 362 -10.68 -21.39 -20.78
N TYR A 363 -11.99 -21.62 -20.71
CA TYR A 363 -12.82 -22.01 -21.83
C TYR A 363 -14.19 -21.36 -21.72
N ALA A 364 -14.67 -20.80 -22.82
CA ALA A 364 -15.94 -20.12 -22.90
C ALA A 364 -16.63 -20.45 -24.24
N PRO A 365 -17.71 -21.25 -24.23
CA PRO A 365 -18.59 -21.38 -25.38
C PRO A 365 -19.38 -20.07 -25.59
N PRO A 366 -19.90 -19.80 -26.82
CA PRO A 366 -20.81 -18.69 -27.05
C PRO A 366 -22.01 -18.74 -26.09
N GLY A 367 -22.28 -17.63 -25.39
CA GLY A 367 -23.31 -17.57 -24.36
C GLY A 367 -22.81 -17.71 -22.92
N ALA A 368 -21.49 -17.87 -22.71
CA ALA A 368 -20.87 -17.72 -21.39
C ALA A 368 -20.54 -16.25 -21.10
N TYR A 369 -21.00 -15.72 -19.96
CA TYR A 369 -20.78 -14.32 -19.58
C TYR A 369 -20.87 -14.08 -18.07
N THR A 370 -20.46 -12.89 -17.64
CA THR A 370 -20.65 -12.39 -16.28
C THR A 370 -21.47 -11.11 -16.28
N LEU A 371 -22.41 -11.00 -15.34
CA LEU A 371 -23.13 -9.76 -15.04
C LEU A 371 -22.59 -9.19 -13.73
N MET A 372 -22.30 -7.89 -13.68
CA MET A 372 -21.72 -7.22 -12.52
C MET A 372 -22.43 -5.89 -12.23
N GLY A 373 -22.59 -5.54 -10.96
CA GLY A 373 -23.15 -4.25 -10.55
C GLY A 373 -22.97 -3.98 -9.05
N GLN A 374 -23.32 -2.78 -8.62
CA GLN A 374 -23.08 -2.35 -7.23
C GLN A 374 -24.23 -2.69 -6.27
N THR A 375 -25.43 -2.85 -6.80
CA THR A 375 -26.66 -2.99 -6.01
C THR A 375 -27.52 -4.14 -6.52
N LEU A 376 -28.37 -4.66 -5.62
CA LEU A 376 -29.38 -5.66 -5.93
C LEU A 376 -30.79 -5.06 -5.80
N ASP A 377 -31.74 -5.62 -6.54
CA ASP A 377 -33.17 -5.41 -6.32
C ASP A 377 -33.69 -6.28 -5.14
N GLN A 378 -34.98 -6.15 -4.83
CA GLN A 378 -35.62 -6.95 -3.76
C GLN A 378 -35.69 -8.45 -4.07
N GLY A 379 -35.51 -8.83 -5.33
CA GLY A 379 -35.44 -10.22 -5.80
C GLY A 379 -34.03 -10.81 -5.77
N GLY A 380 -33.01 -10.00 -5.45
CA GLY A 380 -31.61 -10.42 -5.44
C GLY A 380 -30.95 -10.39 -6.82
N ASN A 381 -31.57 -9.74 -7.81
CA ASN A 381 -30.99 -9.53 -9.12
C ASN A 381 -30.14 -8.26 -9.13
N ILE A 382 -29.09 -8.24 -9.95
CA ILE A 382 -28.21 -7.08 -10.11
C ILE A 382 -28.97 -5.99 -10.88
N ILE A 383 -28.99 -4.77 -10.34
CA ILE A 383 -29.60 -3.59 -11.01
C ILE A 383 -28.61 -3.03 -12.03
N ASP A 384 -29.11 -2.73 -13.25
CA ASP A 384 -28.35 -2.16 -14.37
C ASP A 384 -26.96 -2.81 -14.57
N PRO A 385 -26.90 -4.15 -14.74
CA PRO A 385 -25.64 -4.86 -14.73
C PRO A 385 -24.78 -4.50 -15.96
N LEU A 386 -23.49 -4.31 -15.72
CA LEU A 386 -22.49 -4.41 -16.76
C LEU A 386 -22.34 -5.89 -17.16
N ARG A 387 -22.47 -6.18 -18.45
CA ARG A 387 -22.24 -7.51 -19.02
C ARG A 387 -20.84 -7.61 -19.59
N VAL A 388 -20.14 -8.69 -19.26
CA VAL A 388 -18.86 -9.09 -19.86
C VAL A 388 -19.01 -10.48 -20.46
N ASP A 389 -19.08 -10.54 -21.78
CA ASP A 389 -19.07 -11.79 -22.53
C ASP A 389 -17.68 -12.43 -22.47
N TRP A 390 -17.64 -13.73 -22.18
CA TRP A 390 -16.38 -14.44 -22.03
C TRP A 390 -15.80 -14.82 -23.40
N GLN A 391 -14.47 -14.79 -23.47
CA GLN A 391 -13.70 -15.33 -24.59
C GLN A 391 -12.68 -16.32 -24.04
N THR A 392 -12.60 -17.52 -24.63
CA THR A 392 -11.60 -18.55 -24.30
C THR A 392 -10.18 -17.98 -24.35
N GLY A 393 -9.49 -18.00 -23.22
CA GLY A 393 -8.13 -17.47 -23.04
C GLY A 393 -8.06 -15.98 -22.72
N ALA A 394 -9.17 -15.25 -22.69
CA ALA A 394 -9.20 -13.87 -22.24
C ALA A 394 -9.37 -13.79 -20.72
N MET A 395 -8.97 -12.65 -20.14
CA MET A 395 -9.20 -12.37 -18.73
C MET A 395 -9.88 -11.02 -18.54
N PHE A 396 -10.61 -10.85 -17.43
CA PHE A 396 -11.27 -9.61 -17.06
C PHE A 396 -11.22 -9.36 -15.56
N VAL A 397 -11.46 -8.11 -15.16
CA VAL A 397 -11.48 -7.70 -13.76
C VAL A 397 -12.91 -7.67 -13.22
N THR A 398 -13.14 -8.38 -12.11
CA THR A 398 -14.32 -8.19 -11.25
C THR A 398 -13.95 -7.28 -10.07
N PRO A 399 -14.48 -6.05 -9.98
CA PRO A 399 -14.09 -5.08 -8.97
C PRO A 399 -14.51 -5.50 -7.54
N PRO A 400 -13.77 -5.05 -6.51
CA PRO A 400 -14.07 -5.40 -5.13
C PRO A 400 -15.42 -4.85 -4.70
N GLY A 401 -16.19 -5.66 -3.98
CA GLY A 401 -17.50 -5.31 -3.44
C GLY A 401 -18.65 -5.29 -4.46
N TRP A 402 -18.39 -5.54 -5.74
CA TRP A 402 -19.45 -5.63 -6.75
C TRP A 402 -20.15 -6.98 -6.67
N TRP A 403 -21.49 -6.94 -6.77
CA TRP A 403 -22.29 -8.13 -7.01
C TRP A 403 -22.00 -8.65 -8.40
N HIS A 404 -21.74 -9.95 -8.52
CA HIS A 404 -21.48 -10.58 -9.80
C HIS A 404 -22.07 -11.98 -9.87
N SER A 405 -22.53 -12.36 -11.06
CA SER A 405 -23.10 -13.67 -11.39
C SER A 405 -22.51 -14.16 -12.71
N HIS A 406 -22.32 -15.47 -12.81
CA HIS A 406 -21.76 -16.10 -14.00
C HIS A 406 -22.85 -16.94 -14.67
N HIS A 407 -22.94 -16.84 -15.99
CA HIS A 407 -24.01 -17.45 -16.78
C HIS A 407 -23.39 -18.27 -17.90
N ASN A 408 -23.97 -19.42 -18.17
CA ASN A 408 -23.64 -20.24 -19.31
C ASN A 408 -24.93 -20.68 -20.01
N GLU A 409 -25.33 -19.94 -21.04
CA GLU A 409 -26.54 -20.23 -21.83
C GLU A 409 -26.31 -21.29 -22.93
N SER A 410 -25.09 -21.81 -23.04
CA SER A 410 -24.74 -22.86 -24.00
C SER A 410 -25.14 -24.26 -23.51
N ASN A 411 -24.84 -25.28 -24.31
CA ASN A 411 -24.93 -26.69 -23.95
C ASN A 411 -23.59 -27.34 -23.59
N GLU A 412 -22.50 -26.56 -23.55
CA GLU A 412 -21.15 -27.00 -23.21
C GLU A 412 -20.76 -26.46 -21.84
N GLU A 413 -19.71 -27.03 -21.23
CA GLU A 413 -19.15 -26.48 -20.00
C GLU A 413 -18.39 -25.18 -20.29
N ALA A 414 -18.46 -24.23 -19.37
CA ALA A 414 -17.57 -23.07 -19.33
C ALA A 414 -16.65 -23.17 -18.10
N TRP A 415 -15.39 -22.76 -18.26
CA TRP A 415 -14.35 -22.89 -17.24
C TRP A 415 -13.73 -21.52 -16.94
N VAL A 416 -13.68 -21.15 -15.66
CA VAL A 416 -13.09 -19.88 -15.20
C VAL A 416 -12.15 -20.13 -14.02
N LEU A 417 -11.03 -19.41 -14.02
CA LEU A 417 -9.99 -19.46 -13.00
C LEU A 417 -9.72 -18.03 -12.46
N PRO A 418 -10.46 -17.60 -11.43
CA PRO A 418 -10.17 -16.36 -10.73
C PRO A 418 -8.77 -16.41 -10.07
N MET A 419 -7.99 -15.35 -10.24
CA MET A 419 -6.87 -15.01 -9.36
C MET A 419 -7.27 -13.80 -8.50
N GLN A 420 -7.19 -13.95 -7.18
CA GLN A 420 -7.68 -12.97 -6.22
C GLN A 420 -6.65 -12.65 -5.14
N ASP A 421 -6.75 -11.45 -4.55
CA ASP A 421 -6.00 -11.03 -3.35
C ASP A 421 -6.71 -11.44 -2.04
N ALA A 422 -7.66 -12.38 -2.12
CA ALA A 422 -8.49 -12.82 -1.02
C ALA A 422 -7.70 -13.46 0.14
N GLY A 423 -6.44 -13.84 -0.06
CA GLY A 423 -5.58 -14.30 1.02
C GLY A 423 -5.42 -13.25 2.12
N LEU A 424 -5.24 -11.98 1.73
CA LEU A 424 -5.11 -10.85 2.66
C LEU A 424 -6.42 -10.58 3.40
N TYR A 425 -7.53 -10.49 2.66
CA TYR A 425 -8.84 -10.22 3.23
C TYR A 425 -9.32 -11.34 4.16
N THR A 426 -9.05 -12.60 3.80
CA THR A 426 -9.36 -13.74 4.67
C THR A 426 -8.52 -13.70 5.94
N TYR A 427 -7.22 -13.40 5.82
CA TYR A 427 -6.33 -13.22 6.97
C TYR A 427 -6.81 -12.09 7.91
N GLN A 428 -7.32 -11.00 7.36
CA GLN A 428 -7.86 -9.86 8.10
C GLN A 428 -9.32 -10.04 8.58
N ARG A 429 -10.00 -11.11 8.14
CA ARG A 429 -11.42 -11.41 8.41
C ARG A 429 -12.36 -10.34 7.81
N THR A 430 -11.96 -9.80 6.66
CA THR A 430 -12.67 -8.74 5.92
C THR A 430 -13.05 -9.15 4.51
N LEU A 431 -12.95 -10.44 4.17
CA LEU A 431 -13.37 -10.96 2.85
C LEU A 431 -14.84 -10.64 2.54
N ASP A 432 -15.70 -10.64 3.56
CA ASP A 432 -17.10 -10.23 3.49
C ASP A 432 -17.83 -10.83 2.28
N ILE A 433 -17.68 -12.15 2.10
CA ILE A 433 -18.42 -12.84 1.04
C ILE A 433 -19.90 -12.89 1.41
N ARG A 434 -20.75 -12.42 0.50
CA ARG A 434 -22.21 -12.39 0.67
C ARG A 434 -22.89 -12.93 -0.58
N PHE A 435 -23.99 -13.64 -0.36
CA PHE A 435 -24.80 -14.24 -1.42
C PHE A 435 -26.16 -13.53 -1.52
N SER A 436 -26.67 -13.34 -2.73
CA SER A 436 -27.91 -12.58 -2.94
C SER A 436 -29.12 -13.22 -2.29
N ASP A 437 -29.23 -14.56 -2.33
CA ASP A 437 -30.33 -15.28 -1.68
C ASP A 437 -30.42 -14.98 -0.18
N GLU A 438 -29.27 -14.96 0.51
CA GLU A 438 -29.20 -14.63 1.94
C GLU A 438 -29.60 -13.16 2.20
N GLN A 439 -29.19 -12.24 1.32
CA GLN A 439 -29.61 -10.83 1.44
C GLN A 439 -31.12 -10.67 1.26
N VAL A 440 -31.71 -11.35 0.29
CA VAL A 440 -33.16 -11.35 0.06
C VAL A 440 -33.89 -11.88 1.29
N GLU A 441 -33.41 -12.96 1.90
CA GLU A 441 -33.97 -13.47 3.15
C GLU A 441 -33.88 -12.46 4.30
N MET A 442 -32.74 -11.78 4.44
CA MET A 442 -32.56 -10.77 5.48
C MET A 442 -33.45 -9.54 5.26
N MET A 443 -33.65 -9.11 4.00
CA MET A 443 -34.60 -8.04 3.64
C MET A 443 -36.04 -8.44 3.99
N LYS A 444 -36.46 -9.67 3.65
CA LYS A 444 -37.80 -10.19 4.00
C LYS A 444 -38.03 -10.23 5.51
N LYS A 445 -36.99 -10.51 6.30
CA LYS A 445 -37.04 -10.53 7.76
C LYS A 445 -36.93 -9.12 8.38
N ASN A 446 -36.84 -8.06 7.57
CA ASN A 446 -36.64 -6.66 8.01
C ASN A 446 -35.34 -6.46 8.83
N ILE A 447 -34.33 -7.32 8.62
CA ILE A 447 -33.05 -7.31 9.34
C ILE A 447 -32.06 -6.34 8.69
N LEU A 448 -32.12 -6.19 7.36
CA LEU A 448 -31.40 -5.15 6.62
C LEU A 448 -32.39 -4.01 6.35
N ARG A 449 -32.14 -2.84 6.93
CA ARG A 449 -32.79 -1.58 6.54
C ARG A 449 -31.93 -0.83 5.56
#